data_AF-A0A8T2BXG1-F1
#
_entry.id   AF-A0A8T2BXG1-F1
#
_cell.length_a   1.000
_cell.length_b   1.000
_cell.length_c   1.000
_cell.angle_alpha   90.00
_cell.angle_beta   90.00
_cell.angle_gamma   90.00
#
_symmetry.space_group_name_H-M   'P 1'
#
loop_
_entity.id
_entity.type
_entity.pdbx_description
1 polymer ?
#
loop_
_entity_poly.entity_id
_entity_poly.type
_entity_poly.pdbx_seq_one_letter_code
_entity_poly.pdbx_strand_id
1 'polypeptide(L)'
;MRWNSLLSTLMKGLLEILTSASEYDMIPIRPGEEDTVRRLINHQRFSFENPKCTDPHVKAHALLQAHFSRQNVGGNLAMDQPDVLLSATRLLQAMVDVISSNGWLNLALLAMEVSQMVTQGMWERDSMLLQLPHFTKDLAKRCQENPGKNIEPVFDLVEMEDEERQELLKMSDAQLLDIARFCNRIPKHRPYLRDCGQ
;
A
#
# COMPACT_ATOMS: atom_id res chain seq x y z
N MET A 1 13.60 10.77 -15.62
CA MET A 1 14.11 10.82 -14.22
C MET A 1 13.52 11.96 -13.38
N ARG A 2 13.36 13.21 -13.88
CA ARG A 2 12.86 14.36 -13.10
C ARG A 2 11.43 14.23 -12.56
N TRP A 3 10.51 13.63 -13.33
CA TRP A 3 9.10 13.42 -12.96
C TRP A 3 8.91 12.43 -11.80
N ASN A 4 9.67 11.33 -11.78
CA ASN A 4 9.59 10.31 -10.71
C ASN A 4 10.08 10.84 -9.36
N SER A 5 11.01 11.80 -9.37
CA SER A 5 11.49 12.48 -8.16
C SER A 5 10.42 13.42 -7.60
N LEU A 6 9.75 14.20 -8.47
CA LEU A 6 8.68 15.12 -8.07
C LEU A 6 7.51 14.38 -7.40
N LEU A 7 7.04 13.28 -7.99
CA LEU A 7 5.95 12.47 -7.44
C LEU A 7 6.33 11.88 -6.08
N SER A 8 7.58 11.43 -5.92
CA SER A 8 8.10 10.92 -4.66
C SER A 8 8.12 12.00 -3.57
N THR A 9 8.50 13.23 -3.91
CA THR A 9 8.49 14.37 -2.98
C THR A 9 7.07 14.77 -2.59
N LEU A 10 6.14 14.80 -3.55
CA LEU A 10 4.73 15.09 -3.28
C LEU A 10 4.09 14.02 -2.39
N MET A 11 4.41 12.75 -2.61
CA MET A 11 3.91 11.66 -1.77
C MET A 11 4.46 11.75 -0.35
N LYS A 12 5.76 12.02 -0.18
CA LYS A 12 6.34 12.29 1.14
C LYS A 12 5.59 13.42 1.85
N GLY A 13 5.41 14.56 1.18
CA GLY A 13 4.69 15.70 1.75
C GLY A 13 3.23 15.40 2.09
N LEU A 14 2.53 14.63 1.25
CA LEU A 14 1.15 14.21 1.51
C LEU A 14 1.05 13.34 2.77
N LEU A 15 1.97 12.38 2.95
CA LEU A 15 2.03 11.53 4.15
C LEU A 15 2.39 12.33 5.41
N GLU A 16 3.28 13.31 5.30
CA GLU A 16 3.60 14.22 6.41
C GLU A 16 2.39 15.07 6.82
N ILE A 17 1.67 15.65 5.85
CA ILE A 17 0.43 16.40 6.12
C ILE A 17 -0.62 15.49 6.77
N LEU A 18 -0.83 14.30 6.21
CA LEU A 18 -1.77 13.32 6.73
C LEU A 18 -1.45 13.02 8.20
N THR A 19 -0.20 12.64 8.50
CA THR A 19 0.23 12.20 9.83
C THR A 19 0.38 13.32 10.86
N SER A 20 0.34 14.58 10.42
CA SER A 20 0.28 15.77 11.28
C SER A 20 -1.13 16.10 11.77
N ALA A 21 -2.15 15.33 11.37
CA ALA A 21 -3.53 15.56 11.80
C ALA A 21 -3.71 15.34 13.32
N SER A 22 -4.59 16.13 13.94
CA SER A 22 -4.85 16.13 15.38
C SER A 22 -5.45 14.81 15.89
N GLU A 23 -6.08 14.02 15.02
CA GLU A 23 -6.58 12.69 15.35
C GLU A 23 -5.46 11.77 15.87
N TYR A 24 -4.22 12.01 15.44
CA TYR A 24 -3.07 11.23 15.87
C TYR A 24 -2.52 11.64 17.24
N ASP A 25 -2.92 12.79 17.80
CA ASP A 25 -2.57 13.19 19.19
C ASP A 25 -3.02 12.15 20.22
N MET A 26 -4.07 11.39 19.88
CA MET A 26 -4.66 10.36 20.74
C MET A 26 -3.88 9.04 20.74
N ILE A 27 -2.86 8.89 19.89
CA ILE A 27 -2.04 7.68 19.87
C ILE A 27 -1.22 7.61 21.17
N PRO A 28 -1.30 6.51 21.93
CA PRO A 28 -0.58 6.40 23.18
C PRO A 28 0.93 6.33 22.93
N ILE A 29 1.70 7.14 23.65
CA ILE A 29 3.16 7.03 23.73
C ILE A 29 3.48 6.27 25.01
N ARG A 30 4.03 5.06 24.88
CA ARG A 30 4.39 4.23 26.04
C ARG A 30 5.91 4.22 26.23
N PRO A 31 6.42 4.33 27.48
CA PRO A 31 7.85 4.22 27.74
C PRO A 31 8.42 2.87 27.25
N GLY A 32 9.59 2.89 26.64
CA GLY A 32 10.27 1.70 26.11
C GLY A 32 9.91 1.37 24.65
N GLU A 33 9.00 2.12 24.03
CA GLU A 33 8.71 1.98 22.59
C GLU A 33 9.73 2.71 21.71
N GLU A 34 10.53 3.63 22.24
CA GLU A 34 11.35 4.58 21.49
C GLU A 34 12.36 3.87 20.58
N ASP A 35 13.01 2.81 21.07
CA ASP A 35 13.98 2.06 20.28
C ASP A 35 13.30 1.26 19.15
N THR A 36 12.09 0.78 19.41
CA THR A 36 11.31 0.06 18.38
C THR A 36 10.83 1.02 17.31
N VAL A 37 10.30 2.18 17.70
CA VAL A 37 9.91 3.25 16.77
C VAL A 37 11.13 3.74 15.97
N ARG A 38 12.29 3.91 16.61
CA ARG A 38 13.54 4.29 15.93
C ARG A 38 13.98 3.23 14.92
N ARG A 39 13.86 1.94 15.25
CA ARG A 39 14.13 0.86 14.28
C ARG A 39 13.18 0.92 13.09
N LEU A 40 11.88 1.17 13.32
CA LEU A 40 10.93 1.35 12.22
C LEU A 40 11.37 2.51 11.33
N ILE A 41 11.59 3.70 11.89
CA ILE A 41 12.02 4.92 11.19
C ILE A 41 13.24 4.67 10.28
N ASN A 42 14.26 3.96 10.79
CA ASN A 42 15.51 3.74 10.05
C ASN A 42 15.36 2.81 8.82
N HIS A 43 14.29 2.03 8.74
CA HIS A 43 14.05 1.08 7.64
C HIS A 43 12.93 1.55 6.70
N GLN A 44 12.47 2.79 6.83
CA GLN A 44 11.41 3.34 5.99
C GLN A 44 11.93 3.94 4.68
N ARG A 45 11.02 3.99 3.70
CA ARG A 45 11.27 4.61 2.39
C ARG A 45 11.51 6.11 2.49
N PHE A 46 10.69 6.81 3.28
CA PHE A 46 10.83 8.25 3.49
C PHE A 46 11.49 8.51 4.84
N SER A 47 12.68 9.13 4.77
CA SER A 47 13.44 9.52 5.94
C SER A 47 12.75 10.64 6.71
N PHE A 48 12.86 10.55 8.03
CA PHE A 48 12.34 11.53 8.96
C PHE A 48 13.39 12.60 9.23
N GLU A 49 12.99 13.85 9.31
CA GLU A 49 13.87 14.96 9.67
C GLU A 49 13.86 15.13 11.19
N ASN A 50 14.97 14.78 11.85
CA ASN A 50 15.14 14.87 13.31
C ASN A 50 13.95 14.29 14.13
N PRO A 51 13.58 13.01 13.91
CA PRO A 51 12.39 12.44 14.52
C PRO A 51 12.51 12.36 16.05
N LYS A 52 11.48 12.88 16.74
CA LYS A 52 11.27 12.62 18.16
C LYS A 52 10.47 11.33 18.30
N CYS A 53 11.10 10.24 18.77
CA CYS A 53 10.42 8.95 18.90
C CYS A 53 9.29 8.92 19.96
N THR A 54 9.19 9.99 20.75
CA THR A 54 8.12 10.22 21.75
C THR A 54 6.98 11.07 21.20
N ASP A 55 7.02 11.44 19.92
CA ASP A 55 5.98 12.22 19.25
C ASP A 55 4.95 11.28 18.61
N PRO A 56 3.65 11.42 18.93
CA PRO A 56 2.60 10.57 18.36
C PRO A 56 2.47 10.69 16.84
N HIS A 57 2.74 11.85 16.24
CA HIS A 57 2.71 12.02 14.78
C HIS A 57 3.85 11.26 14.10
N VAL A 58 5.05 11.30 14.70
CA VAL A 58 6.21 10.53 14.23
C VAL A 58 5.92 9.03 14.32
N LYS A 59 5.31 8.59 15.42
CA LYS A 59 4.87 7.20 15.60
C LYS A 59 3.82 6.80 14.56
N ALA A 60 2.79 7.62 14.34
CA ALA A 60 1.76 7.39 13.32
C ALA A 60 2.38 7.22 11.93
N HIS A 61 3.29 8.14 11.57
CA HIS A 61 3.97 8.11 10.28
C HIS A 61 4.86 6.87 10.12
N ALA A 62 5.60 6.48 11.17
CA ALA A 62 6.40 5.25 11.14
C ALA A 62 5.53 4.00 10.98
N LEU A 63 4.40 3.92 11.69
CA LEU A 63 3.45 2.80 11.59
C LEU A 63 2.77 2.72 10.23
N LEU A 64 2.48 3.87 9.62
CA LEU A 64 1.89 3.96 8.29
C LEU A 64 2.87 3.49 7.20
N GLN A 65 4.12 3.94 7.23
CA GLN A 65 5.13 3.46 6.28
C GLN A 65 5.48 1.98 6.50
N ALA A 66 5.47 1.50 7.75
CA ALA A 66 5.65 0.09 8.08
C ALA A 66 4.52 -0.77 7.49
N HIS A 67 3.28 -0.27 7.51
CA HIS A 67 2.13 -0.92 6.88
C HIS A 67 2.31 -1.06 5.36
N PHE A 68 2.68 0.02 4.67
CA PHE A 68 2.97 -0.03 3.23
C PHE A 68 4.12 -0.99 2.89
N SER A 69 5.08 -1.14 3.79
CA SER A 69 6.21 -2.03 3.60
C SER A 69 5.92 -3.49 3.96
N ARG A 70 4.74 -3.78 4.55
CA ARG A 70 4.38 -5.05 5.21
C ARG A 70 5.42 -5.50 6.23
N GLN A 71 6.04 -4.53 6.90
CA GLN A 71 6.99 -4.81 7.97
C GLN A 71 6.24 -5.34 9.18
N ASN A 72 6.74 -6.41 9.79
CA ASN A 72 6.17 -6.94 11.02
C ASN A 72 6.32 -5.92 12.16
N VAL A 73 5.19 -5.43 12.66
CA VAL A 73 5.13 -4.54 13.83
C VAL A 73 4.69 -5.39 15.01
N GLY A 74 5.51 -5.44 16.07
CA GLY A 74 5.26 -6.28 17.24
C GLY A 74 4.83 -5.50 18.48
N GLY A 75 4.31 -6.23 19.47
CA GLY A 75 3.96 -5.70 20.79
C GLY A 75 2.85 -4.64 20.73
N ASN A 76 2.97 -3.62 21.57
CA ASN A 76 1.98 -2.56 21.70
C ASN A 76 1.77 -1.76 20.39
N LEU A 77 2.82 -1.60 19.59
CA LEU A 77 2.76 -0.89 18.31
C LEU A 77 1.82 -1.59 17.31
N ALA A 78 1.71 -2.91 17.38
CA ALA A 78 0.79 -3.70 16.55
C ALA A 78 -0.68 -3.41 16.91
N MET A 79 -0.94 -3.08 18.17
CA MET A 79 -2.28 -2.73 18.66
C MET A 79 -2.68 -1.30 18.25
N ASP A 80 -1.71 -0.41 18.09
CA ASP A 80 -1.96 0.99 17.72
C ASP A 80 -2.09 1.17 16.18
N GLN A 81 -1.50 0.27 15.38
CA GLN A 81 -1.50 0.39 13.92
C GLN A 81 -2.92 0.40 13.30
N PRO A 82 -3.90 -0.43 13.74
CA PRO A 82 -5.28 -0.34 13.25
C PRO A 82 -5.93 1.04 13.45
N ASP A 83 -5.68 1.69 14.58
CA ASP A 83 -6.22 3.03 14.88
C ASP A 83 -5.60 4.09 13.96
N VAL A 84 -4.30 3.96 13.66
CA VAL A 84 -3.60 4.78 12.67
C VAL A 84 -4.25 4.63 11.30
N LEU A 85 -4.46 3.39 10.85
CA LEU A 85 -5.01 3.09 9.53
C LEU A 85 -6.46 3.56 9.38
N LEU A 86 -7.28 3.40 10.42
CA LEU A 86 -8.67 3.85 10.42
C LEU A 86 -8.76 5.38 10.27
N SER A 87 -7.93 6.11 11.02
CA SER A 87 -7.82 7.56 10.91
C SER A 87 -7.30 7.97 9.52
N ALA A 88 -6.29 7.29 9.01
CA ALA A 88 -5.71 7.55 7.69
C ALA A 88 -6.75 7.44 6.56
N THR A 89 -7.57 6.38 6.55
CA THR A 89 -8.62 6.20 5.53
C THR A 89 -9.62 7.36 5.51
N ARG A 90 -10.07 7.81 6.69
CA ARG A 90 -11.03 8.92 6.79
C ARG A 90 -10.42 10.25 6.40
N LEU A 91 -9.21 10.53 6.87
CA LEU A 91 -8.49 11.76 6.56
C LEU A 91 -8.15 11.87 5.09
N LEU A 92 -7.72 10.77 4.45
CA LEU A 92 -7.43 10.76 3.01
C LEU A 92 -8.66 11.06 2.15
N GLN A 93 -9.84 10.55 2.52
CA GLN A 93 -11.09 10.91 1.84
C GLN A 93 -11.35 12.42 1.92
N ALA A 94 -11.23 13.01 3.12
CA ALA A 94 -11.39 14.45 3.30
C ALA A 94 -10.33 15.26 2.53
N MET A 95 -9.08 14.77 2.46
CA MET A 95 -8.02 15.38 1.66
C MET A 95 -8.38 15.37 0.17
N VAL A 96 -8.87 14.25 -0.37
CA VAL A 96 -9.33 14.15 -1.76
C VAL A 96 -10.44 15.17 -2.06
N ASP A 97 -11.42 15.33 -1.16
CA ASP A 97 -12.52 16.29 -1.33
C ASP A 97 -12.02 17.74 -1.35
N VAL A 98 -11.09 18.10 -0.45
CA VAL A 98 -10.48 19.43 -0.40
C VAL A 98 -9.64 19.69 -1.66
N ILE A 99 -8.78 18.74 -2.03
CA ILE A 99 -7.86 18.89 -3.17
C ILE A 99 -8.65 18.99 -4.49
N SER A 100 -9.70 18.18 -4.65
CA SER A 100 -10.56 18.20 -5.84
C SER A 100 -11.38 19.48 -5.95
N SER A 101 -11.88 20.02 -4.84
CA SER A 101 -12.57 21.31 -4.80
C SER A 101 -11.68 22.48 -5.25
N ASN A 102 -10.36 22.34 -5.09
CA ASN A 102 -9.37 23.32 -5.55
C ASN A 102 -8.88 23.07 -7.00
N GLY A 103 -9.38 22.03 -7.67
CA GLY A 103 -9.03 21.71 -9.07
C GLY A 103 -7.61 21.17 -9.26
N TRP A 104 -6.94 20.70 -8.20
CA TRP A 104 -5.57 20.17 -8.28
C TRP A 104 -5.54 18.69 -8.66
N LEU A 105 -5.84 18.40 -9.93
CA LEU A 105 -6.01 17.02 -10.43
C LEU A 105 -4.87 16.07 -10.06
N ASN A 106 -3.60 16.48 -10.27
CA ASN A 106 -2.46 15.61 -9.99
C ASN A 106 -2.35 15.23 -8.51
N LEU A 107 -2.66 16.17 -7.61
CA LEU A 107 -2.61 15.91 -6.18
C LEU A 107 -3.83 15.07 -5.73
N ALA A 108 -4.99 15.26 -6.37
CA ALA A 108 -6.17 14.44 -6.12
C ALA A 108 -5.92 12.98 -6.51
N LEU A 109 -5.33 12.74 -7.68
CA LEU A 109 -4.93 11.40 -8.13
C LEU A 109 -3.92 10.77 -7.16
N LEU A 110 -2.91 11.53 -6.72
CA LEU A 110 -1.95 11.05 -5.73
C LEU A 110 -2.62 10.67 -4.40
N ALA A 111 -3.56 11.47 -3.90
CA ALA A 111 -4.29 11.16 -2.68
C ALA A 111 -5.20 9.92 -2.82
N MET A 112 -5.77 9.70 -4.01
CA MET A 112 -6.49 8.46 -4.33
C MET A 112 -5.55 7.25 -4.37
N GLU A 113 -4.36 7.38 -4.96
CA GLU A 113 -3.33 6.33 -4.94
C GLU A 113 -2.91 5.98 -3.51
N VAL A 114 -2.66 6.98 -2.65
CA VAL A 114 -2.33 6.74 -1.24
C VAL A 114 -3.50 6.08 -0.49
N SER A 115 -4.75 6.40 -0.83
CA SER A 115 -5.92 5.70 -0.27
C SER A 115 -5.94 4.21 -0.62
N GLN A 116 -5.54 3.88 -1.85
CA GLN A 116 -5.37 2.49 -2.28
C GLN A 116 -4.20 1.82 -1.55
N MET A 117 -3.07 2.52 -1.38
CA MET A 117 -1.91 2.03 -0.62
C MET A 117 -2.27 1.70 0.84
N VAL A 118 -3.07 2.54 1.51
CA VAL A 118 -3.59 2.28 2.86
C VAL A 118 -4.47 1.04 2.89
N THR A 119 -5.37 0.91 1.92
CA THR A 119 -6.29 -0.24 1.85
C THR A 119 -5.55 -1.55 1.59
N GLN A 120 -4.58 -1.57 0.67
CA GLN A 120 -3.88 -2.78 0.23
C GLN A 120 -2.59 -3.09 1.03
N GLY A 121 -2.10 -2.14 1.82
CA GLY A 121 -0.87 -2.28 2.59
C GLY A 121 0.35 -2.55 1.71
N MET A 122 0.52 -1.74 0.67
CA MET A 122 1.63 -1.84 -0.28
C MET A 122 1.98 -0.47 -0.86
N TRP A 123 3.22 -0.29 -1.30
CA TRP A 123 3.64 0.93 -2.00
C TRP A 123 3.12 0.97 -3.44
N GLU A 124 3.10 2.15 -4.05
CA GLU A 124 2.62 2.38 -5.43
C GLU A 124 3.45 1.64 -6.49
N ARG A 125 4.71 1.30 -6.17
CA ARG A 125 5.63 0.57 -7.06
C ARG A 125 5.71 -0.92 -6.77
N ASP A 126 4.99 -1.39 -5.76
CA ASP A 126 4.97 -2.81 -5.43
C ASP A 126 4.16 -3.57 -6.48
N SER A 127 4.51 -4.85 -6.70
CA SER A 127 3.80 -5.70 -7.66
C SER A 127 2.32 -5.82 -7.30
N MET A 128 1.43 -5.63 -8.28
CA MET A 128 -0.03 -5.78 -8.11
C MET A 128 -0.41 -7.17 -7.59
N LEU A 129 0.41 -8.18 -7.85
CA LEU A 129 0.22 -9.54 -7.36
C LEU A 129 0.27 -9.64 -5.83
N LEU A 130 0.87 -8.68 -5.13
CA LEU A 130 0.88 -8.64 -3.67
C LEU A 130 -0.50 -8.39 -3.05
N GLN A 131 -1.48 -7.98 -3.86
CA GLN A 131 -2.88 -7.90 -3.42
C GLN A 131 -3.52 -9.29 -3.26
N LEU A 132 -2.96 -10.32 -3.91
CA LEU A 132 -3.47 -11.68 -3.83
C LEU A 132 -3.12 -12.32 -2.47
N PRO A 133 -4.02 -13.17 -1.92
CA PRO A 133 -3.70 -13.91 -0.72
C PRO A 133 -2.51 -14.85 -0.97
N HIS A 134 -1.70 -15.08 0.07
CA HIS A 134 -0.53 -15.97 0.06
C HIS A 134 0.65 -15.52 -0.81
N PHE A 135 0.58 -14.34 -1.44
CA PHE A 135 1.69 -13.81 -2.22
C PHE A 135 2.75 -13.12 -1.36
N THR A 136 4.01 -13.50 -1.58
CA THR A 136 5.20 -12.85 -1.01
C THR A 136 5.91 -12.00 -2.06
N LYS A 137 6.80 -11.10 -1.62
CA LYS A 137 7.63 -10.29 -2.53
C LYS A 137 8.49 -11.17 -3.45
N ASP A 138 9.01 -12.28 -2.92
CA ASP A 138 9.81 -13.24 -3.71
C ASP A 138 8.98 -13.95 -4.77
N LEU A 139 7.74 -14.35 -4.43
CA LEU A 139 6.85 -14.98 -5.39
C LEU A 139 6.42 -14.00 -6.48
N ALA A 140 6.07 -12.77 -6.10
CA ALA A 140 5.74 -11.73 -7.07
C ALA A 140 6.90 -11.44 -8.03
N LYS A 141 8.15 -11.44 -7.52
CA LYS A 141 9.36 -11.32 -8.35
C LYS A 141 9.52 -12.51 -9.29
N ARG A 142 9.31 -13.75 -8.81
CA ARG A 142 9.34 -14.95 -9.65
C ARG A 142 8.31 -14.90 -10.78
N CYS A 143 7.11 -14.37 -10.52
CA CYS A 143 6.10 -14.17 -11.56
C CYS A 143 6.52 -13.12 -12.60
N GLN A 144 7.19 -12.05 -12.17
CA GLN A 144 7.72 -11.03 -13.10
C GLN A 144 8.86 -11.56 -13.97
N GLU A 145 9.72 -12.40 -13.39
CA GLU A 145 10.86 -13.05 -14.06
C GLU A 145 10.47 -14.35 -14.78
N ASN A 146 9.17 -14.64 -14.92
CA ASN A 146 8.69 -15.88 -15.51
C ASN A 146 9.16 -16.02 -16.97
N PRO A 147 9.78 -17.16 -17.36
CA PRO A 147 10.22 -17.39 -18.73
C PRO A 147 9.03 -17.37 -19.71
N GLY A 148 9.14 -16.61 -20.80
CA GLY A 148 8.14 -16.54 -21.86
C GLY A 148 7.20 -15.34 -21.76
N LYS A 149 6.57 -15.12 -20.60
CA LYS A 149 5.70 -13.96 -20.35
C LYS A 149 5.89 -13.45 -18.92
N ASN A 150 6.20 -12.16 -18.81
CA ASN A 150 6.17 -11.44 -17.54
C ASN A 150 4.72 -11.33 -17.05
N ILE A 151 4.48 -11.76 -15.82
CA ILE A 151 3.16 -11.71 -15.17
C ILE A 151 3.16 -10.53 -14.21
N GLU A 152 2.52 -9.43 -14.61
CA GLU A 152 2.40 -8.22 -13.78
C GLU A 152 0.98 -7.99 -13.24
N PRO A 153 -0.06 -7.82 -14.09
CA PRO A 153 -1.43 -7.72 -13.63
C PRO A 153 -1.95 -9.06 -13.13
N VAL A 154 -2.89 -9.01 -12.18
CA VAL A 154 -3.61 -10.20 -11.70
C VAL A 154 -4.29 -10.96 -12.84
N PHE A 155 -4.74 -10.25 -13.88
CA PHE A 155 -5.36 -10.86 -15.06
C PHE A 155 -4.42 -11.79 -15.82
N ASP A 156 -3.12 -11.45 -15.93
CA ASP A 156 -2.15 -12.32 -16.59
C ASP A 156 -2.02 -13.65 -15.86
N LEU A 157 -2.04 -13.63 -14.52
CA LEU A 157 -1.98 -14.84 -13.70
C LEU A 157 -3.25 -15.71 -13.87
N VAL A 158 -4.41 -15.08 -14.00
CA VAL A 158 -5.70 -15.78 -14.16
C VAL A 158 -5.84 -16.42 -15.54
N GLU A 159 -5.21 -15.84 -16.57
CA GLU A 159 -5.22 -16.33 -17.95
C GLU A 159 -4.21 -17.46 -18.22
N MET A 160 -3.28 -17.73 -17.29
CA MET A 160 -2.32 -18.83 -17.44
C MET A 160 -3.01 -20.20 -17.48
N GLU A 161 -2.39 -21.16 -18.15
CA GLU A 161 -2.82 -22.56 -18.04
C GLU A 161 -2.64 -23.08 -16.61
N ASP A 162 -3.53 -23.97 -16.17
CA ASP A 162 -3.56 -24.43 -14.77
C ASP A 162 -2.26 -25.14 -14.36
N GLU A 163 -1.68 -25.96 -15.25
CA GLU A 163 -0.42 -26.66 -15.01
C GLU A 163 0.76 -25.69 -14.84
N GLU A 164 0.89 -24.70 -15.74
CA GLU A 164 1.93 -23.66 -15.65
C GLU A 164 1.79 -22.83 -14.37
N ARG A 165 0.56 -22.49 -14.01
CA ARG A 165 0.24 -21.73 -12.81
C ARG A 165 0.58 -22.50 -11.54
N GLN A 166 0.27 -23.79 -11.49
CA GLN A 166 0.60 -24.65 -10.34
C GLN A 166 2.11 -24.79 -10.16
N GLU A 167 2.86 -25.02 -11.24
CA GLU A 167 4.33 -25.14 -11.16
C GLU A 167 5.00 -23.79 -10.81
N LEU A 168 4.45 -22.68 -11.29
CA LEU A 168 4.94 -21.35 -10.95
C LEU A 168 4.68 -21.01 -9.49
N LEU A 169 3.45 -21.21 -8.99
CA LEU A 169 3.07 -20.78 -7.65
C LEU A 169 3.52 -21.74 -6.55
N LYS A 170 3.61 -23.04 -6.84
CA LYS A 170 3.93 -24.11 -5.86
C LYS A 170 3.09 -24.02 -4.58
N MET A 171 1.81 -23.67 -4.76
CA MET A 171 0.83 -23.50 -3.70
C MET A 171 -0.08 -24.73 -3.57
N SER A 172 -0.67 -24.92 -2.40
CA SER A 172 -1.72 -25.92 -2.19
C SER A 172 -3.04 -25.53 -2.88
N ASP A 173 -3.88 -26.51 -3.17
CA ASP A 173 -5.21 -26.29 -3.78
C ASP A 173 -6.09 -25.32 -2.97
N ALA A 174 -5.98 -25.36 -1.64
CA ALA A 174 -6.69 -24.44 -0.76
C ALA A 174 -6.26 -22.98 -0.97
N GLN A 175 -4.95 -22.74 -1.13
CA GLN A 175 -4.41 -21.40 -1.38
C GLN A 175 -4.79 -20.90 -2.78
N LEU A 176 -4.76 -21.79 -3.79
CA LEU A 176 -5.22 -21.48 -5.15
C LEU A 176 -6.71 -21.12 -5.18
N LEU A 177 -7.53 -21.80 -4.39
CA LEU A 177 -8.95 -21.49 -4.25
C LEU A 177 -9.18 -20.11 -3.61
N ASP A 178 -8.39 -19.72 -2.61
CA ASP A 178 -8.46 -18.37 -2.02
C ASP A 178 -8.11 -17.29 -3.04
N ILE A 179 -7.08 -17.52 -3.86
CA ILE A 179 -6.70 -16.63 -4.96
C ILE A 179 -7.85 -16.52 -5.97
N ALA A 180 -8.44 -17.63 -6.40
CA ALA A 180 -9.56 -17.63 -7.33
C ALA A 180 -10.77 -16.86 -6.77
N ARG A 181 -11.09 -17.03 -5.49
CA ARG A 181 -12.15 -16.28 -4.80
C ARG A 181 -11.85 -14.78 -4.77
N PHE A 182 -10.59 -14.39 -4.52
CA PHE A 182 -10.18 -12.99 -4.56
C PHE A 182 -10.33 -12.40 -5.97
N CYS A 183 -9.79 -13.08 -6.99
CA CYS A 183 -9.88 -12.63 -8.39
C CYS A 183 -11.33 -12.44 -8.88
N ASN A 184 -12.27 -13.25 -8.39
CA ASN A 184 -13.69 -13.10 -8.70
C ASN A 184 -14.35 -11.87 -8.05
N ARG A 185 -13.75 -11.31 -6.99
CA ARG A 185 -14.21 -10.08 -6.32
C ARG A 185 -13.57 -8.82 -6.87
N ILE A 186 -12.45 -8.93 -7.61
CA ILE A 186 -11.79 -7.78 -8.22
C ILE A 186 -12.77 -7.13 -9.22
N PRO A 187 -13.02 -5.81 -9.13
CA PRO A 187 -13.86 -5.12 -10.09
C PRO A 187 -13.37 -5.30 -11.52
N LYS A 188 -14.17 -5.98 -12.35
CA LYS A 188 -13.91 -6.13 -13.79
C LYS A 188 -14.55 -4.97 -14.54
N HIS A 189 -13.98 -3.77 -14.42
CA HIS A 189 -14.44 -2.65 -15.22
C HIS A 189 -13.82 -2.74 -16.62
N ARG A 190 -14.59 -3.26 -17.59
CA ARG A 190 -14.33 -3.01 -19.01
C ARG A 190 -14.78 -1.57 -19.30
N PRO A 191 -13.89 -0.65 -19.68
CA PRO A 191 -14.34 0.67 -20.13
C PRO A 191 -15.23 0.47 -21.35
N TYR A 192 -16.49 0.89 -21.26
CA TYR A 192 -17.43 0.92 -22.39
C TYR A 192 -16.99 1.99 -23.40
N LEU A 193 -15.97 1.67 -24.21
CA LEU A 193 -15.53 2.47 -25.37
C LEU A 193 -15.27 1.59 -26.60
N ARG A 194 -15.95 0.44 -26.71
CA ARG A 194 -16.05 -0.34 -27.95
C ARG A 194 -17.48 -0.88 -28.12
N ASP A 195 -18.44 0.02 -28.29
CA ASP A 195 -19.75 -0.28 -28.87
C ASP A 195 -20.23 0.96 -29.65
N CYS A 196 -19.45 1.36 -30.67
CA CYS A 196 -19.89 2.23 -31.75
C CYS A 196 -19.30 1.64 -33.03
N GLY A 197 -19.98 0.67 -33.62
CA GLY A 197 -19.54 0.05 -34.86
C GLY A 197 -20.11 -1.35 -35.12
N GLN A 198 -21.43 -1.50 -35.06
CA GLN A 198 -22.21 -2.43 -35.90
C GLN A 198 -23.55 -1.79 -36.23
#